data_AF-A0A925XF86-F1
#
_entry.id   AF-A0A925XF86-F1
#
_cell.length_a   1.000
_cell.length_b   1.000
_cell.length_c   1.000
_cell.angle_alpha   90.00
_cell.angle_beta   90.00
_cell.angle_gamma   90.00
#
_symmetry.space_group_name_H-M   'P 1'
#
loop_
_entity.id
_entity.type
_entity.pdbx_description
1 polymer ?
#
loop_
_entity_poly.entity_id
_entity_poly.type
_entity_poly.pdbx_seq_one_letter_code
_entity_poly.pdbx_strand_id
1 'polypeptide(L)'
;MSEASSGAESSQGRVAPPRRAWIEEAVSWGLLVLTLAGSCGAWHWTLDLCSHFRWYYFVAAAVFGVLIWRKRRRAAMASLGVTLFWNGGLLAPYYLPSSQPAAAEGGVKVSLVSLNVYTANKDKRAVIDYLRQRSADLVVVMEVDERWERALAELHDLYPHQFIQSRPDNFGIGLLSRESLAESRSIDAGNTDVPTIVARVEREGRAFVIVATHPLPPVGASNTRERDAQLQAVADTVKASSLPCLVAGDLNATPWSSAFRDLTANSGLRDSALGRGVQGSWNAKS
;
A
#
# COMPACT_ATOMS: atom_id res chain seq x y z
N MET A 1 -57.58 11.00 -61.34
CA MET A 1 -57.34 12.01 -60.28
C MET A 1 -57.44 11.34 -58.93
N SER A 2 -56.46 11.65 -58.08
CA SER A 2 -56.34 11.35 -56.64
C SER A 2 -55.54 10.09 -56.29
N GLU A 3 -54.28 10.38 -55.96
CA GLU A 3 -53.20 9.52 -55.49
C GLU A 3 -53.50 8.97 -54.08
N ALA A 4 -53.29 7.66 -53.92
CA ALA A 4 -53.16 7.04 -52.60
C ALA A 4 -51.74 7.31 -52.07
N SER A 5 -51.63 8.21 -51.10
CA SER A 5 -50.41 8.42 -50.31
C SER A 5 -50.21 7.23 -49.37
N SER A 6 -49.31 6.31 -49.73
CA SER A 6 -48.81 5.29 -48.81
C SER A 6 -47.61 5.85 -48.04
N GLY A 7 -47.84 6.33 -46.83
CA GLY A 7 -46.78 6.65 -45.88
C GLY A 7 -46.08 5.36 -45.45
N ALA A 8 -44.88 5.13 -46.00
CA ALA A 8 -43.98 4.08 -45.55
C ALA A 8 -43.32 4.54 -44.23
N GLU A 9 -43.86 4.09 -43.09
CA GLU A 9 -43.12 4.12 -41.83
C GLU A 9 -41.90 3.19 -41.95
N SER A 10 -40.73 3.80 -42.13
CA SER A 10 -39.46 3.09 -42.03
C SER A 10 -39.19 2.73 -40.57
N SER A 11 -39.66 1.55 -40.14
CA SER A 11 -39.18 0.94 -38.90
C SER A 11 -37.73 0.53 -39.10
N GLN A 12 -36.79 1.44 -38.80
CA GLN A 12 -35.40 1.06 -38.61
C GLN A 12 -35.33 0.15 -37.38
N GLY A 13 -35.39 -1.15 -37.61
CA GLY A 13 -35.14 -2.16 -36.59
C GLY A 13 -33.75 -1.91 -36.02
N ARG A 14 -33.68 -1.50 -34.75
CA ARG A 14 -32.43 -1.51 -33.98
C ARG A 14 -31.97 -2.97 -33.90
N VAL A 15 -31.12 -3.38 -34.84
CA VAL A 15 -30.41 -4.65 -34.76
C VAL A 15 -29.56 -4.59 -33.49
N ALA A 16 -29.96 -5.36 -32.47
CA ALA A 16 -29.23 -5.42 -31.22
C ALA A 16 -27.76 -5.78 -31.53
N PRO A 17 -26.78 -5.09 -30.92
CA PRO A 17 -25.39 -5.35 -31.21
C PRO A 17 -25.07 -6.82 -30.90
N PRO A 18 -24.25 -7.49 -31.73
CA PRO A 18 -23.94 -8.91 -31.53
C PRO A 18 -23.38 -9.11 -30.11
N ARG A 19 -23.79 -10.18 -29.42
CA ARG A 19 -23.51 -10.45 -27.98
C ARG A 19 -22.08 -10.08 -27.51
N ARG A 20 -21.07 -10.24 -28.36
CA ARG A 20 -19.67 -9.90 -28.09
C ARG A 20 -19.41 -8.40 -27.89
N ALA A 21 -20.15 -7.53 -28.57
CA ALA A 21 -20.01 -6.08 -28.47
C ALA A 21 -20.43 -5.54 -27.10
N TRP A 22 -21.48 -6.11 -26.50
CA TRP A 22 -21.94 -5.70 -25.17
C TRP A 22 -20.94 -6.12 -24.08
N ILE A 23 -20.29 -7.27 -24.23
CA ILE A 23 -19.22 -7.71 -23.33
C ILE A 23 -18.04 -6.74 -23.37
N GLU A 24 -17.63 -6.29 -24.56
CA GLU A 24 -16.52 -5.35 -24.70
C GLU A 24 -16.79 -4.02 -23.99
N GLU A 25 -18.00 -3.48 -24.18
CA GLU A 25 -18.41 -2.26 -23.48
C GLU A 25 -18.53 -2.48 -21.97
N ALA A 26 -19.11 -3.61 -21.53
CA ALA A 26 -19.23 -3.92 -20.11
C ALA A 26 -17.85 -4.00 -19.43
N VAL A 27 -16.85 -4.63 -20.07
CA VAL A 27 -15.48 -4.71 -19.54
C VAL A 27 -14.84 -3.34 -19.45
N SER A 28 -14.92 -2.52 -20.51
CA SER A 28 -14.27 -1.20 -20.52
C SER A 28 -14.89 -0.23 -19.51
N TRP A 29 -16.22 -0.22 -19.42
CA TRP A 29 -16.93 0.60 -18.43
C TRP A 29 -16.73 0.07 -17.01
N GLY A 30 -16.65 -1.25 -16.81
CA GLY A 30 -16.34 -1.86 -15.51
C GLY A 30 -14.99 -1.41 -14.96
N LEU A 31 -13.94 -1.40 -15.80
CA LEU A 31 -12.62 -0.89 -15.41
C LEU A 31 -12.65 0.60 -15.02
N LEU A 32 -13.43 1.41 -15.74
CA LEU A 32 -13.60 2.82 -15.41
C LEU A 32 -14.35 2.99 -14.08
N VAL A 33 -15.45 2.26 -13.87
CA VAL A 33 -16.21 2.31 -12.61
C VAL A 33 -15.34 1.93 -11.42
N LEU A 34 -14.53 0.87 -11.53
CA LEU A 34 -13.58 0.47 -10.48
C LEU A 34 -12.52 1.53 -10.22
N THR A 35 -12.04 2.20 -11.27
CA THR A 35 -11.08 3.31 -11.17
C THR A 35 -11.67 4.52 -10.44
N LEU A 36 -12.91 4.87 -10.74
CA LEU A 36 -13.62 5.97 -10.09
C LEU A 36 -13.97 5.61 -8.64
N ALA A 37 -14.48 4.41 -8.40
CA ALA A 37 -14.76 3.89 -7.05
C ALA A 37 -13.51 3.95 -6.17
N GLY A 38 -12.36 3.45 -6.66
CA GLY A 38 -11.09 3.51 -5.94
C GLY A 38 -10.56 4.92 -5.66
N SER A 39 -11.14 5.95 -6.28
CA SER A 39 -10.79 7.37 -6.03
C SER A 39 -11.65 8.01 -4.95
N CYS A 40 -12.76 7.36 -4.59
CA CYS A 40 -13.72 7.79 -3.58
C CYS A 40 -13.54 7.02 -2.26
N GLY A 41 -12.36 6.46 -1.99
CA GLY A 41 -12.09 5.64 -0.80
C GLY A 41 -12.37 6.36 0.52
N ALA A 42 -12.17 7.67 0.57
CA ALA A 42 -12.47 8.50 1.74
C ALA A 42 -13.96 8.52 2.13
N TRP A 43 -14.87 8.14 1.24
CA TRP A 43 -16.31 8.13 1.54
C TRP A 43 -16.78 6.80 2.15
N HIS A 44 -16.16 5.68 1.76
CA HIS A 44 -16.56 4.36 2.23
C HIS A 44 -15.48 3.31 2.00
N TRP A 45 -15.29 2.40 2.96
CA TRP A 45 -14.24 1.38 2.92
C TRP A 45 -14.31 0.45 1.69
N THR A 46 -15.52 0.11 1.20
CA THR A 46 -15.67 -0.71 -0.02
C THR A 46 -15.18 0.00 -1.27
N LEU A 47 -15.25 1.33 -1.30
CA LEU A 47 -14.69 2.14 -2.39
C LEU A 47 -13.16 2.15 -2.27
N ASP A 48 -12.61 2.25 -1.06
CA ASP A 48 -11.16 2.20 -0.84
C ASP A 48 -10.57 0.85 -1.24
N LEU A 49 -11.30 -0.26 -1.06
CA LEU A 49 -10.88 -1.58 -1.55
C LEU A 49 -10.58 -1.58 -3.06
N CYS A 50 -11.34 -0.82 -3.84
CA CYS A 50 -11.10 -0.70 -5.27
C CYS A 50 -9.78 0.00 -5.59
N SER A 51 -9.25 0.81 -4.66
CA SER A 51 -7.96 1.48 -4.84
C SER A 51 -6.81 0.47 -4.92
N HIS A 52 -6.84 -0.64 -4.16
CA HIS A 52 -5.70 -1.54 -4.05
C HIS A 52 -5.25 -2.17 -5.38
N PHE A 53 -6.12 -2.23 -6.39
CA PHE A 53 -5.87 -2.92 -7.65
C PHE A 53 -5.58 -2.01 -8.85
N ARG A 54 -5.28 -0.72 -8.63
CA ARG A 54 -5.06 0.28 -9.70
C ARG A 54 -4.05 -0.14 -10.76
N TRP A 55 -2.96 -0.80 -10.37
CA TRP A 55 -1.97 -1.30 -11.32
C TRP A 55 -2.58 -2.34 -12.29
N TYR A 56 -3.41 -3.26 -11.77
CA TYR A 56 -4.10 -4.25 -12.58
C TYR A 56 -5.12 -3.61 -13.51
N TYR A 57 -5.83 -2.57 -13.07
CA TYR A 57 -6.77 -1.84 -13.94
C TYR A 57 -6.04 -1.16 -15.10
N PHE A 58 -4.88 -0.55 -14.83
CA PHE A 58 -4.04 0.06 -15.86
C PHE A 58 -3.59 -0.96 -16.91
N VAL A 59 -3.03 -2.09 -16.47
CA VAL A 59 -2.56 -3.16 -17.38
C VAL A 59 -3.72 -3.79 -18.15
N ALA A 60 -4.83 -4.09 -17.48
CA ALA A 60 -6.03 -4.65 -18.12
C ALA A 60 -6.57 -3.68 -19.18
N ALA A 61 -6.63 -2.38 -18.88
CA ALA A 61 -7.09 -1.38 -19.85
C ALA A 61 -6.16 -1.26 -21.06
N ALA A 62 -4.84 -1.34 -20.86
CA ALA A 62 -3.85 -1.30 -21.94
C ALA A 62 -3.99 -2.52 -22.86
N VAL A 63 -3.97 -3.73 -22.29
CA VAL A 63 -4.13 -4.98 -23.04
C VAL A 63 -5.45 -5.01 -23.77
N PHE A 64 -6.55 -4.66 -23.09
CA PHE A 64 -7.87 -4.69 -23.70
C PHE A 64 -8.03 -3.64 -24.80
N GLY A 65 -7.45 -2.45 -24.63
CA GLY A 65 -7.41 -1.41 -25.64
C GLY A 65 -6.74 -1.87 -26.94
N VAL A 66 -5.63 -2.59 -26.85
CA VAL A 66 -4.95 -3.19 -28.01
C VAL A 66 -5.85 -4.21 -28.72
N LEU A 67 -6.53 -5.07 -27.96
CA LEU A 67 -7.40 -6.12 -28.52
C LEU A 67 -8.61 -5.56 -29.29
N ILE A 68 -9.15 -4.41 -28.88
CA ILE A 68 -10.36 -3.83 -29.49
C ILE A 68 -10.10 -2.64 -30.42
N TRP A 69 -8.87 -2.11 -30.53
CA TRP A 69 -8.55 -0.90 -31.30
C TRP A 69 -9.14 -0.96 -32.72
N ARG A 70 -8.90 -2.05 -33.46
CA ARG A 70 -9.35 -2.18 -34.86
C ARG A 70 -10.88 -2.23 -35.01
N LYS A 71 -11.63 -2.47 -33.93
CA LYS A 71 -13.10 -2.58 -33.94
C LYS A 71 -13.81 -1.22 -33.92
N ARG A 72 -13.07 -0.10 -33.82
CA ARG A 72 -13.59 1.29 -33.87
C ARG A 72 -14.70 1.59 -32.85
N ARG A 73 -14.70 0.91 -31.69
CA ARG A 73 -15.64 1.12 -30.58
C ARG A 73 -15.30 2.40 -29.81
N ARG A 74 -15.72 3.56 -30.33
CA ARG A 74 -15.32 4.88 -29.80
C ARG A 74 -15.59 5.05 -28.30
N ALA A 75 -16.77 4.66 -27.82
CA ALA A 75 -17.14 4.78 -26.40
C ALA A 75 -16.27 3.89 -25.50
N ALA A 76 -16.08 2.62 -25.87
CA ALA A 76 -15.20 1.71 -25.14
C ALA A 76 -13.76 2.23 -25.09
N MET A 77 -13.21 2.64 -26.25
CA MET A 77 -11.87 3.22 -26.33
C MET A 77 -11.72 4.50 -25.48
N ALA A 78 -12.74 5.36 -25.44
CA ALA A 78 -12.72 6.54 -24.59
C ALA A 78 -12.68 6.17 -23.10
N SER A 79 -13.51 5.21 -22.65
CA SER A 79 -13.50 4.75 -21.25
C SER A 79 -12.17 4.11 -20.84
N LEU A 80 -11.53 3.35 -21.74
CA LEU A 80 -10.20 2.80 -21.53
C LEU A 80 -9.13 3.91 -21.49
N GLY A 81 -9.24 4.91 -22.37
CA GLY A 81 -8.35 6.07 -22.37
C GLY A 81 -8.39 6.83 -21.04
N VAL A 82 -9.58 7.07 -20.49
CA VAL A 82 -9.75 7.70 -19.16
C VAL A 82 -9.16 6.81 -18.06
N THR A 83 -9.42 5.50 -18.11
CA THR A 83 -8.88 4.52 -17.15
C THR A 83 -7.35 4.52 -17.15
N LEU A 84 -6.74 4.53 -18.34
CA LEU A 84 -5.29 4.57 -18.53
C LEU A 84 -4.71 5.89 -18.03
N PHE A 85 -5.31 7.01 -18.40
CA PHE A 85 -4.84 8.34 -17.98
C PHE A 85 -4.90 8.48 -16.45
N TRP A 86 -6.02 8.10 -15.83
CA TRP A 86 -6.22 8.27 -14.39
C TRP A 86 -5.27 7.39 -13.56
N ASN A 87 -5.24 6.08 -13.83
CA ASN A 87 -4.34 5.18 -13.10
C ASN A 87 -2.87 5.42 -13.49
N GLY A 88 -2.60 5.76 -14.75
CA GLY A 88 -1.27 6.15 -15.22
C GLY A 88 -0.73 7.37 -14.48
N GLY A 89 -1.57 8.39 -14.23
CA GLY A 89 -1.18 9.56 -13.44
C GLY A 89 -0.80 9.22 -11.99
N LEU A 90 -1.49 8.27 -11.37
CA LEU A 90 -1.18 7.80 -10.01
C LEU A 90 0.07 6.90 -9.97
N LEU A 91 0.32 6.14 -11.03
CA LEU A 91 1.47 5.25 -11.15
C LEU A 91 2.74 6.00 -11.59
N ALA A 92 2.61 7.08 -12.36
CA ALA A 92 3.74 7.80 -12.95
C ALA A 92 4.80 8.22 -11.93
N PRO A 93 4.48 8.78 -10.74
CA PRO A 93 5.49 9.15 -9.73
C PRO A 93 6.36 7.99 -9.24
N TYR A 94 5.90 6.74 -9.38
CA TYR A 94 6.70 5.56 -9.01
C TYR A 94 7.71 5.22 -10.09
N TYR A 95 7.43 5.48 -11.36
CA TYR A 95 8.30 5.12 -12.49
C TYR A 95 9.16 6.30 -13.00
N LEU A 96 8.76 7.53 -12.71
CA LEU A 96 9.51 8.72 -13.07
C LEU A 96 10.58 9.03 -12.01
N PRO A 97 11.74 9.61 -12.40
CA PRO A 97 12.74 10.05 -11.44
C PRO A 97 12.11 10.94 -10.38
N SER A 98 12.14 10.50 -9.13
CA SER A 98 11.60 11.31 -8.04
C SER A 98 12.59 12.43 -7.72
N SER A 99 12.13 13.67 -7.64
CA SER A 99 12.85 14.78 -7.03
C SER A 99 12.88 14.63 -5.51
N GLN A 100 13.33 13.48 -4.99
CA GLN A 100 13.70 13.40 -3.59
C GLN A 100 14.88 14.35 -3.41
N PRO A 101 14.81 15.30 -2.45
CA PRO A 101 15.94 16.20 -2.23
C PRO A 101 17.17 15.35 -1.95
N ALA A 102 18.30 15.79 -2.52
CA ALA A 102 19.58 15.17 -2.25
C ALA A 102 19.72 15.01 -0.73
N ALA A 103 20.33 13.89 -0.31
CA ALA A 103 20.68 13.72 1.10
C ALA A 103 21.39 15.00 1.55
N ALA A 104 20.90 15.62 2.62
CA ALA A 104 21.51 16.85 3.14
C ALA A 104 23.02 16.59 3.33
N GLU A 105 23.86 17.56 2.99
CA GLU A 105 25.29 17.42 3.26
C GLU A 105 25.51 17.12 4.74
N GLY A 106 26.24 16.04 5.02
CA GLY A 106 26.43 15.52 6.38
C GLY A 106 25.24 14.74 6.97
N GLY A 107 24.24 14.36 6.17
CA GLY A 107 23.15 13.48 6.58
C GLY A 107 23.61 12.05 6.86
N VAL A 108 23.03 11.42 7.88
CA VAL A 108 23.35 10.04 8.28
C VAL A 108 22.54 9.06 7.44
N LYS A 109 23.20 8.04 6.89
CA LYS A 109 22.55 6.96 6.14
C LYS A 109 22.15 5.86 7.11
N VAL A 110 20.92 5.39 6.99
CA VAL A 110 20.38 4.27 7.80
C VAL A 110 19.82 3.22 6.86
N SER A 111 20.26 1.97 7.02
CA SER A 111 19.66 0.81 6.38
C SER A 111 18.63 0.17 7.30
N LEU A 112 17.48 -0.15 6.74
CA LEU A 112 16.33 -0.72 7.44
C LEU A 112 15.83 -1.95 6.69
N VAL A 113 15.51 -3.01 7.44
CA VAL A 113 14.65 -4.11 6.96
C VAL A 113 13.30 -3.99 7.65
N SER A 114 12.21 -4.13 6.90
CA SER A 114 10.86 -4.28 7.43
C SER A 114 10.29 -5.58 6.89
N LEU A 115 9.94 -6.51 7.78
CA LEU A 115 9.63 -7.89 7.41
C LEU A 115 8.44 -8.43 8.22
N ASN A 116 7.35 -8.77 7.52
CA ASN A 116 6.33 -9.63 8.10
C ASN A 116 6.88 -11.06 8.08
N VAL A 117 7.11 -11.66 9.25
CA VAL A 117 7.74 -13.00 9.33
C VAL A 117 6.76 -14.14 9.05
N TYR A 118 5.46 -13.81 8.94
CA TYR A 118 4.33 -14.72 8.85
C TYR A 118 4.27 -15.70 10.02
N THR A 119 3.32 -15.54 10.94
CA THR A 119 3.29 -16.30 12.21
C THR A 119 3.42 -17.82 12.00
N ALA A 120 2.81 -18.34 10.94
CA ALA A 120 2.80 -19.77 10.62
C ALA A 120 4.07 -20.28 9.90
N ASN A 121 4.98 -19.39 9.50
CA ASN A 121 6.21 -19.78 8.84
C ASN A 121 7.08 -20.64 9.78
N LYS A 122 7.39 -21.85 9.32
CA LYS A 122 8.18 -22.83 10.07
C LYS A 122 9.68 -22.68 9.85
N ASP A 123 10.09 -22.08 8.73
CA ASP A 123 11.49 -21.88 8.39
C ASP A 123 12.03 -20.59 9.02
N LYS A 124 12.19 -20.65 10.35
CA LYS A 124 12.76 -19.54 11.12
C LYS A 124 14.22 -19.29 10.75
N ARG A 125 14.95 -20.35 10.41
CA ARG A 125 16.38 -20.27 10.09
C ARG A 125 16.62 -19.44 8.83
N ALA A 126 15.81 -19.62 7.79
CA ALA A 126 15.91 -18.79 6.58
C ALA A 126 15.74 -17.29 6.89
N VAL A 127 14.83 -16.92 7.80
CA VAL A 127 14.65 -15.52 8.23
C VAL A 127 15.87 -15.02 9.00
N ILE A 128 16.38 -15.80 9.95
CA ILE A 128 17.59 -15.43 10.71
C ILE A 128 18.80 -15.25 9.78
N ASP A 129 19.01 -16.17 8.84
CA ASP A 129 20.10 -16.10 7.87
C ASP A 129 19.94 -14.89 6.93
N TYR A 130 18.73 -14.61 6.47
CA TYR A 130 18.43 -13.41 5.67
C TYR A 130 18.76 -12.12 6.43
N LEU A 131 18.35 -12.00 7.69
CA LEU A 131 18.63 -10.82 8.51
C LEU A 131 20.12 -10.64 8.77
N ARG A 132 20.86 -11.73 9.04
CA ARG A 132 22.32 -11.70 9.16
C ARG A 132 23.00 -11.29 7.87
N GLN A 133 22.60 -11.87 6.74
CA GLN A 133 23.16 -11.54 5.43
C GLN A 133 22.90 -10.08 5.07
N ARG A 134 21.68 -9.57 5.33
CA ARG A 134 21.33 -8.19 5.01
C ARG A 134 22.02 -7.19 5.93
N SER A 135 22.26 -7.57 7.19
CA SER A 135 23.07 -6.80 8.13
C SER A 135 22.66 -5.32 8.20
N ALA A 136 21.35 -5.08 8.19
CA ALA A 136 20.79 -3.75 8.28
C ALA A 136 21.05 -3.14 9.66
N ASP A 137 20.90 -1.82 9.80
CA ASP A 137 21.12 -1.13 11.07
C ASP A 137 19.90 -1.22 11.99
N LEU A 138 18.71 -1.21 11.38
CA LEU A 138 17.43 -1.43 12.02
C LEU A 138 16.68 -2.57 11.33
N VAL A 139 15.93 -3.33 12.11
CA VAL A 139 15.00 -4.35 11.62
C VAL A 139 13.66 -4.20 12.34
N VAL A 140 12.59 -4.04 11.56
CA VAL A 140 11.21 -4.14 12.03
C VAL A 140 10.67 -5.50 11.61
N VAL A 141 10.19 -6.28 12.56
CA VAL A 141 9.55 -7.58 12.34
C VAL A 141 8.10 -7.53 12.80
N MET A 142 7.20 -8.10 12.01
CA MET A 142 5.76 -8.17 12.30
C MET A 142 5.27 -9.61 12.22
N GLU A 143 4.13 -9.92 12.86
CA GLU A 143 3.64 -11.30 13.05
C GLU A 143 4.52 -12.15 13.99
N VAL A 144 4.99 -11.51 15.06
CA VAL A 144 5.88 -12.14 16.05
C VAL A 144 5.08 -12.78 17.17
N ASP A 145 5.01 -14.10 17.19
CA ASP A 145 4.60 -14.87 18.36
C ASP A 145 5.81 -15.20 19.27
N GLU A 146 5.56 -15.83 20.42
CA GLU A 146 6.64 -16.22 21.34
C GLU A 146 7.68 -17.16 20.69
N ARG A 147 7.28 -17.95 19.69
CA ARG A 147 8.20 -18.86 18.98
C ARG A 147 9.14 -18.06 18.08
N TRP A 148 8.64 -17.00 17.45
CA TRP A 148 9.46 -16.05 16.72
C TRP A 148 10.37 -15.24 17.63
N GLU A 149 9.88 -14.74 18.75
CA GLU A 149 10.71 -14.02 19.73
C GLU A 149 11.91 -14.87 20.19
N ARG A 150 11.69 -16.14 20.54
CA ARG A 150 12.77 -17.07 20.90
C ARG A 150 13.80 -17.27 19.79
N ALA A 151 13.38 -17.30 18.52
CA ALA A 151 14.30 -17.44 17.40
C ALA A 151 15.06 -16.13 17.11
N LEU A 152 14.40 -14.99 17.23
CA LEU A 152 15.01 -13.67 17.03
C LEU A 152 16.07 -13.36 18.11
N ALA A 153 15.99 -13.98 19.28
CA ALA A 153 17.04 -13.92 20.30
C ALA A 153 18.40 -14.42 19.79
N GLU A 154 18.45 -15.29 18.77
CA GLU A 154 19.70 -15.70 18.11
C GLU A 154 20.43 -14.53 17.42
N LEU A 155 19.76 -13.40 17.19
CA LEU A 155 20.35 -12.21 16.57
C LEU A 155 20.88 -11.20 17.59
N HIS A 156 20.90 -11.51 18.89
CA HIS A 156 21.33 -10.55 19.92
C HIS A 156 22.81 -10.13 19.79
N ASP A 157 23.64 -10.98 19.19
CA ASP A 157 25.03 -10.64 18.83
C ASP A 157 25.11 -9.55 17.75
N LEU A 158 24.16 -9.53 16.82
CA LEU A 158 24.10 -8.55 15.72
C LEU A 158 23.25 -7.34 16.06
N TYR A 159 22.20 -7.54 16.85
CA TYR A 159 21.19 -6.57 17.26
C TYR A 159 21.03 -6.62 18.79
N PRO A 160 21.97 -6.03 19.55
CA PRO A 160 21.95 -6.07 21.01
C PRO A 160 20.78 -5.29 21.61
N HIS A 161 20.18 -4.35 20.86
CA HIS A 161 19.04 -3.57 21.31
C HIS A 161 17.76 -4.08 20.64
N GLN A 162 16.89 -4.72 21.42
CA GLN A 162 15.64 -5.28 20.93
C GLN A 162 14.47 -4.81 21.81
N PHE A 163 13.38 -4.42 21.17
CA PHE A 163 12.11 -4.13 21.81
C PHE A 163 11.02 -4.94 21.09
N ILE A 164 10.59 -6.03 21.71
CA ILE A 164 9.67 -7.00 21.11
C ILE A 164 8.40 -7.07 21.98
N GLN A 165 7.25 -7.01 21.32
CA GLN A 165 5.94 -7.26 21.90
C GLN A 165 5.34 -8.44 21.16
N SER A 166 5.67 -9.66 21.60
CA SER A 166 5.09 -10.86 21.03
C SER A 166 3.63 -11.00 21.42
N ARG A 167 2.84 -11.61 20.53
CA ARG A 167 1.40 -11.84 20.74
C ARG A 167 1.00 -13.23 20.26
N PRO A 168 -0.05 -13.83 20.83
CA PRO A 168 -0.59 -15.10 20.35
C PRO A 168 -1.36 -14.97 19.02
N ASP A 169 -1.68 -13.74 18.59
CA ASP A 169 -2.28 -13.41 17.30
C ASP A 169 -1.22 -12.91 16.29
N ASN A 170 -1.66 -12.52 15.09
CA ASN A 170 -0.78 -12.03 14.01
C ASN A 170 -0.35 -10.56 14.19
N PHE A 171 -0.50 -9.97 15.37
CA PHE A 171 -0.22 -8.55 15.58
C PHE A 171 0.94 -8.28 16.52
N GLY A 172 1.72 -9.31 16.87
CA GLY A 172 3.00 -9.12 17.54
C GLY A 172 4.00 -8.41 16.64
N ILE A 173 4.83 -7.55 17.23
CA ILE A 173 5.76 -6.67 16.53
C ILE A 173 7.07 -6.55 17.30
N GLY A 174 8.18 -6.38 16.58
CA GLY A 174 9.49 -6.19 17.17
C GLY A 174 10.34 -5.18 16.41
N LEU A 175 11.18 -4.47 17.16
CA LEU A 175 12.21 -3.57 16.66
C LEU A 175 13.57 -4.05 17.16
N LEU A 176 14.46 -4.40 16.25
CA LEU A 176 15.83 -4.83 16.52
C LEU A 176 16.79 -3.79 15.95
N SER A 177 17.86 -3.48 16.68
CA SER A 177 18.77 -2.39 16.33
C SER A 177 20.21 -2.68 16.76
N ARG A 178 21.14 -2.20 15.95
CA ARG A 178 22.58 -2.13 16.29
C ARG A 178 22.87 -1.00 17.27
N GLU A 179 22.10 0.07 17.18
CA GLU A 179 22.19 1.27 18.00
C GLU A 179 21.18 1.22 19.15
N SER A 180 21.41 2.01 20.20
CA SER A 180 20.50 2.09 21.34
C SER A 180 19.08 2.52 20.93
N LEU A 181 18.07 1.82 21.45
CA LEU A 181 16.65 2.12 21.30
C LEU A 181 16.14 2.92 22.51
N ALA A 182 16.54 4.19 22.61
CA ALA A 182 16.17 5.05 23.73
C ALA A 182 14.67 5.37 23.72
N GLU A 183 14.08 5.51 24.91
CA GLU A 183 12.66 5.90 25.09
C GLU A 183 11.66 5.00 24.33
N SER A 184 12.04 3.73 24.12
CA SER A 184 11.19 2.75 23.46
C SER A 184 9.89 2.56 24.22
N ARG A 185 8.77 2.70 23.50
CA ARG A 185 7.43 2.50 24.04
C ARG A 185 6.49 1.95 22.99
N SER A 186 5.46 1.25 23.44
CA SER A 186 4.27 1.03 22.63
C SER A 186 3.36 2.25 22.74
N ILE A 187 2.78 2.67 21.63
CA ILE A 187 1.60 3.52 21.62
C ILE A 187 0.44 2.70 21.09
N ASP A 188 -0.68 2.76 21.80
CA ASP A 188 -1.93 2.21 21.32
C ASP A 188 -2.62 3.28 20.47
N ALA A 189 -3.23 2.84 19.38
CA ALA A 189 -3.90 3.74 18.47
C ALA A 189 -5.22 3.13 17.97
N GLY A 190 -6.29 3.90 18.10
CA GLY A 190 -7.66 3.40 17.94
C GLY A 190 -8.17 2.69 19.19
N ASN A 191 -9.15 1.81 19.01
CA ASN A 191 -9.77 1.00 20.06
C ASN A 191 -9.25 -0.45 20.05
N THR A 192 -8.06 -0.68 19.50
CA THR A 192 -7.44 -2.00 19.43
C THR A 192 -6.16 -2.02 20.24
N ASP A 193 -5.84 -3.17 20.85
CA ASP A 193 -4.57 -3.39 21.54
C ASP A 193 -3.42 -3.71 20.57
N VAL A 194 -3.54 -3.35 19.29
CA VAL A 194 -2.52 -3.63 18.26
C VAL A 194 -1.38 -2.61 18.41
N PRO A 195 -0.16 -3.07 18.75
CA PRO A 195 0.92 -2.17 19.15
C PRO A 195 1.52 -1.38 17.97
N THR A 196 1.93 -0.15 18.27
CA THR A 196 2.87 0.62 17.45
C THR A 196 4.09 0.97 18.29
N ILE A 197 5.28 0.53 17.90
CA ILE A 197 6.52 0.83 18.63
C ILE A 197 7.04 2.20 18.18
N VAL A 198 7.36 3.06 19.14
CA VAL A 198 8.08 4.32 18.92
C VAL A 198 9.38 4.25 19.71
N ALA A 199 10.50 4.52 19.04
CA ALA A 199 11.81 4.59 19.69
C ALA A 199 12.65 5.72 19.11
N ARG A 200 13.49 6.32 19.96
CA ARG A 200 14.53 7.26 19.57
C ARG A 200 15.81 6.46 19.31
N VAL A 201 16.40 6.69 18.14
CA VAL A 201 17.67 6.08 17.72
C VAL A 201 18.67 7.19 17.51
N GLU A 202 19.91 6.96 17.94
CA GLU A 202 21.04 7.84 17.66
C GLU A 202 22.07 7.10 16.82
N ARG A 203 22.53 7.74 15.75
CA ARG A 203 23.60 7.22 14.91
C ARG A 203 24.50 8.35 14.46
N GLU A 204 25.81 8.14 14.60
CA GLU A 204 26.83 9.14 14.20
C GLU A 204 26.52 10.54 14.78
N GLY A 205 26.06 10.58 16.04
CA GLY A 205 25.70 11.82 16.75
C GLY A 205 24.42 12.50 16.26
N ARG A 206 23.61 11.85 15.42
CA ARG A 206 22.30 12.36 14.97
C ARG A 206 21.17 11.47 15.46
N ALA A 207 20.19 12.10 16.11
CA ALA A 207 19.00 11.44 16.59
C ALA A 207 17.86 11.48 15.55
N PHE A 208 17.11 10.39 15.48
CA PHE A 208 15.87 10.28 14.72
C PHE A 208 14.88 9.36 15.46
N VAL A 209 13.61 9.40 15.07
CA VAL A 209 12.56 8.55 15.64
C VAL A 209 12.19 7.48 14.63
N ILE A 210 12.13 6.22 15.06
CA ILE A 210 11.54 5.12 14.31
C ILE A 210 10.14 4.83 14.87
N VAL A 211 9.15 4.75 13.99
CA VAL A 211 7.80 4.30 14.30
C VAL A 211 7.53 3.01 13.53
N ALA A 212 7.45 1.90 14.24
CA ALA A 212 7.15 0.59 13.68
C ALA A 212 5.68 0.23 13.93
N THR A 213 4.93 -0.10 12.89
CA THR A 213 3.48 -0.31 12.99
C THR A 213 2.98 -1.45 12.09
N HIS A 214 1.98 -2.20 12.56
CA HIS A 214 1.32 -3.26 11.80
C HIS A 214 -0.19 -3.22 12.08
N PRO A 215 -0.93 -2.26 11.50
CA PRO A 215 -2.36 -2.15 11.73
C PRO A 215 -3.15 -3.30 11.12
N LEU A 216 -4.43 -3.43 11.51
CA LEU A 216 -5.34 -4.44 11.00
C LEU A 216 -5.48 -4.38 9.46
N PRO A 217 -5.65 -5.53 8.78
CA PRO A 217 -5.98 -5.54 7.36
C PRO A 217 -7.38 -4.97 7.12
N PRO A 218 -7.65 -4.28 5.99
CA PRO A 218 -8.92 -3.59 5.71
C PRO A 218 -10.07 -4.56 5.34
N VAL A 219 -10.24 -5.64 6.10
CA VAL A 219 -11.28 -6.66 5.92
C VAL A 219 -12.50 -6.25 6.74
N GLY A 220 -13.38 -5.47 6.12
CA GLY A 220 -14.63 -5.01 6.72
C GLY A 220 -14.51 -3.64 7.40
N ALA A 221 -15.67 -3.02 7.63
CA ALA A 221 -15.76 -1.63 8.08
C ALA A 221 -15.03 -1.35 9.40
N SER A 222 -15.08 -2.29 10.37
CA SER A 222 -14.43 -2.11 11.67
C SER A 222 -12.92 -2.07 11.52
N ASN A 223 -12.33 -3.07 10.88
CA ASN A 223 -10.88 -3.15 10.72
C ASN A 223 -10.34 -1.97 9.91
N THR A 224 -11.05 -1.53 8.86
CA THR A 224 -10.66 -0.33 8.11
C THR A 224 -10.62 0.91 9.00
N ARG A 225 -11.64 1.14 9.84
CA ARG A 225 -11.66 2.29 10.75
C ARG A 225 -10.51 2.24 11.76
N GLU A 226 -10.25 1.09 12.34
CA GLU A 226 -9.16 0.93 13.31
C GLU A 226 -7.78 1.05 12.65
N ARG A 227 -7.61 0.50 11.43
CA ARG A 227 -6.41 0.71 10.59
C ARG A 227 -6.17 2.19 10.32
N ASP A 228 -7.21 2.91 9.89
CA ASP A 228 -7.14 4.34 9.58
C ASP A 228 -6.81 5.16 10.84
N ALA A 229 -7.44 4.84 11.98
CA ALA A 229 -7.16 5.49 13.27
C ALA A 229 -5.71 5.25 13.73
N GLN A 230 -5.20 4.04 13.56
CA GLN A 230 -3.81 3.70 13.88
C GLN A 230 -2.81 4.46 13.02
N LEU A 231 -3.04 4.54 11.71
CA LEU A 231 -2.20 5.34 10.81
C LEU A 231 -2.31 6.85 11.09
N GLN A 232 -3.47 7.35 11.54
CA GLN A 232 -3.60 8.74 11.98
C GLN A 232 -2.78 9.02 13.23
N ALA A 233 -2.79 8.13 14.23
CA ALA A 233 -1.96 8.31 15.43
C ALA A 233 -0.45 8.25 15.12
N VAL A 234 -0.05 7.44 14.14
CA VAL A 234 1.32 7.47 13.60
C VAL A 234 1.61 8.84 12.98
N ALA A 235 0.70 9.39 12.20
CA ALA A 235 0.87 10.71 11.61
C ALA A 235 1.00 11.81 12.67
N ASP A 236 0.19 11.75 13.72
CA ASP A 236 0.23 12.69 14.85
C ASP A 236 1.55 12.58 15.62
N THR A 237 2.03 11.35 15.84
CA THR A 237 3.34 11.08 16.46
C THR A 237 4.48 11.69 15.66
N VAL A 238 4.47 11.52 14.33
CA VAL A 238 5.48 12.10 13.44
C VAL A 238 5.42 13.61 13.45
N LYS A 239 4.21 14.18 13.40
CA LYS A 239 4.01 15.64 13.38
C LYS A 239 4.41 16.31 14.70
N ALA A 240 4.26 15.61 15.82
CA ALA A 240 4.67 16.10 17.14
C ALA A 240 6.20 16.00 17.37
N SER A 241 6.92 15.23 16.56
CA SER A 241 8.37 15.07 16.70
C SER A 241 9.14 16.27 16.14
N SER A 242 10.11 16.77 16.92
CA SER A 242 11.11 17.73 16.46
C SER A 242 12.31 17.07 15.74
N LEU A 243 12.37 15.74 15.76
CA LEU A 243 13.41 14.94 15.11
C LEU A 243 12.90 14.35 13.78
N PRO A 244 13.81 14.08 12.82
CA PRO A 244 13.47 13.28 11.63
C PRO A 244 12.81 11.96 12.03
N CYS A 245 11.77 11.57 11.30
CA CYS A 245 11.03 10.34 11.57
C CYS A 245 11.14 9.36 10.41
N LEU A 246 11.26 8.08 10.75
CA LEU A 246 11.14 6.95 9.84
C LEU A 246 9.93 6.13 10.28
N VAL A 247 9.03 5.81 9.35
CA VAL A 247 7.88 4.92 9.61
C VAL A 247 8.05 3.66 8.78
N ALA A 248 7.86 2.50 9.41
CA ALA A 248 8.06 1.21 8.77
C ALA A 248 7.11 0.15 9.30
N GLY A 249 6.80 -0.82 8.45
CA GLY A 249 5.95 -1.96 8.79
C GLY A 249 5.06 -2.38 7.62
N ASP A 250 4.15 -3.30 7.90
CA ASP A 250 3.08 -3.68 6.99
C ASP A 250 1.88 -2.80 7.30
N LEU A 251 1.70 -1.75 6.50
CA LEU A 251 0.67 -0.74 6.74
C LEU A 251 -0.73 -1.23 6.35
N ASN A 252 -0.85 -2.43 5.77
CA ASN A 252 -2.11 -2.95 5.22
C ASN A 252 -2.80 -1.92 4.29
N ALA A 253 -1.98 -1.17 3.54
CA ALA A 253 -2.39 -0.05 2.72
C ALA A 253 -1.52 0.01 1.46
N THR A 254 -2.15 0.11 0.30
CA THR A 254 -1.42 0.44 -0.93
C THR A 254 -1.18 1.95 -1.00
N PRO A 255 -0.16 2.41 -1.74
CA PRO A 255 0.20 3.83 -1.76
C PRO A 255 -0.90 4.80 -2.26
N TRP A 256 -1.91 4.28 -2.96
CA TRP A 256 -3.05 5.01 -3.52
C TRP A 256 -4.37 4.81 -2.74
N SER A 257 -4.34 4.11 -1.61
CA SER A 257 -5.48 4.04 -0.68
C SER A 257 -5.67 5.37 0.04
N SER A 258 -6.88 5.63 0.55
CA SER A 258 -7.15 6.85 1.34
C SER A 258 -6.23 6.91 2.56
N ALA A 259 -6.08 5.82 3.30
CA ALA A 259 -5.31 5.80 4.52
C ALA A 259 -3.81 6.11 4.33
N PHE A 260 -3.18 5.59 3.26
CA PHE A 260 -1.77 5.92 2.98
C PHE A 260 -1.60 7.39 2.55
N ARG A 261 -2.55 7.90 1.77
CA ARG A 261 -2.57 9.32 1.38
C ARG A 261 -2.74 10.24 2.59
N ASP A 262 -3.64 9.87 3.51
CA ASP A 262 -3.88 10.64 4.73
C ASP A 262 -2.67 10.57 5.67
N LEU A 263 -2.04 9.40 5.83
CA LEU A 263 -0.79 9.24 6.56
C LEU A 263 0.27 10.21 6.03
N THR A 264 0.56 10.18 4.73
CA THR A 264 1.59 11.05 4.13
C THR A 264 1.23 12.53 4.18
N ALA A 265 -0.03 12.89 3.90
CA ALA A 265 -0.50 14.28 3.95
C ALA A 265 -0.48 14.87 5.36
N ASN A 266 -0.91 14.11 6.37
CA ASN A 266 -1.06 14.59 7.75
C ASN A 266 0.27 14.60 8.52
N SER A 267 1.22 13.75 8.15
CA SER A 267 2.54 13.65 8.77
C SER A 267 3.65 14.45 8.07
N GLY A 268 3.48 14.74 6.77
CA GLY A 268 4.57 15.26 5.93
C GLY A 268 5.62 14.21 5.53
N LEU A 269 5.37 12.93 5.81
CA LEU A 269 6.22 11.82 5.37
C LEU A 269 6.29 11.76 3.84
N ARG A 270 7.41 11.22 3.35
CA ARG A 270 7.61 10.94 1.94
C ARG A 270 7.61 9.45 1.70
N ASP A 271 6.87 9.02 0.69
CA ASP A 271 6.88 7.63 0.27
C ASP A 271 8.25 7.25 -0.31
N SER A 272 8.87 6.25 0.31
CA SER A 272 10.16 5.73 -0.09
C SER A 272 10.12 4.96 -1.42
N ALA A 273 8.96 4.54 -1.93
CA ALA A 273 8.83 3.81 -3.18
C ALA A 273 8.84 4.71 -4.43
N LEU A 274 8.66 6.02 -4.28
CA LEU A 274 8.68 6.97 -5.40
C LEU A 274 9.99 6.87 -6.19
N GLY A 275 9.87 6.86 -7.52
CA GLY A 275 11.00 6.68 -8.45
C GLY A 275 11.66 5.30 -8.47
N ARG A 276 11.11 4.29 -7.79
CA ARG A 276 11.66 2.91 -7.74
C ARG A 276 10.75 1.85 -8.37
N GLY A 277 9.73 2.28 -9.10
CA GLY A 277 8.66 1.44 -9.60
C GLY A 277 7.71 0.97 -8.50
N VAL A 278 6.56 0.44 -8.91
CA VAL A 278 5.65 -0.25 -7.97
C VAL A 278 6.30 -1.56 -7.52
N GLN A 279 6.41 -1.74 -6.21
CA GLN A 279 7.00 -2.91 -5.58
C GLN A 279 5.92 -3.66 -4.79
N GLY A 280 5.69 -4.93 -5.13
CA GLY A 280 4.79 -5.80 -4.36
C GLY A 280 5.52 -6.37 -3.15
N SER A 281 4.97 -6.17 -1.96
CA SER A 281 5.47 -6.77 -0.71
C SER A 281 4.72 -8.03 -0.29
N TRP A 282 3.53 -8.29 -0.87
CA TRP A 282 2.66 -9.41 -0.52
C TRP A 282 2.34 -10.27 -1.74
N ASN A 283 2.37 -11.59 -1.56
CA ASN A 283 2.07 -12.58 -2.59
C ASN A 283 0.92 -13.49 -2.13
N ALA A 284 -0.18 -13.52 -2.88
CA ALA A 284 -1.38 -14.30 -2.57
C ALA A 284 -1.23 -15.84 -2.66
N LYS A 285 -0.03 -16.34 -2.99
CA LYS A 285 0.23 -17.77 -3.23
C LYS A 285 1.07 -18.46 -2.13
N SER A 286 1.35 -17.77 -1.03
CA SER A 286 2.09 -18.33 0.12
C SER A 286 1.19 -19.14 1.03
#